data_AF-A0A6F8YFW4-F1
#
_entry.id   AF-A0A6F8YFW4-F1
#
_cell.length_a   1.000
_cell.length_b   1.000
_cell.length_c   1.000
_cell.angle_alpha   90.00
_cell.angle_beta   90.00
_cell.angle_gamma   90.00
#
_symmetry.space_group_name_H-M   'P 1'
#
loop_
_entity.id
_entity.type
_entity.pdbx_description
1 polymer ?
#
loop_
_entity_poly.entity_id
_entity_poly.type
_entity_poly.pdbx_seq_one_letter_code
_entity_poly.pdbx_strand_id
1 'polypeptide(L)' 'MVGNNTQHRHSGAAWHTPHNVHHGHAEAVREIRADVLAAAYTRNPERFVRKHPEPAPLPTAAWINKPDQDEQQADSKNP' A
#
# COMPACT_ATOMS: atom_id res chain seq x y z
N MET A 1 12.25 20.49 1.76
CA MET A 1 11.37 19.81 2.73
C MET A 1 10.75 18.62 2.00
N VAL A 2 11.19 17.39 2.26
CA VAL A 2 10.69 16.22 1.52
C VAL A 2 9.42 15.73 2.22
N GLY A 3 8.29 15.74 1.50
CA GLY A 3 6.96 15.54 2.08
C GLY A 3 6.71 14.13 2.60
N ASN A 4 5.88 14.02 3.64
CA ASN A 4 5.42 12.77 4.26
C ASN A 4 4.90 11.74 3.22
N ASN A 5 4.30 12.23 2.12
CA ASN A 5 3.67 11.44 1.07
C ASN A 5 4.58 10.39 0.40
N THR A 6 5.87 10.68 0.22
CA THR A 6 6.77 9.80 -0.55
C THR A 6 7.73 8.97 0.30
N GLN A 7 7.84 9.26 1.60
CA GLN A 7 8.82 8.61 2.48
C GLN A 7 8.19 7.86 3.64
N HIS A 8 7.08 8.37 4.20
CA HIS A 8 6.48 7.78 5.39
C HIS A 8 5.90 6.41 5.06
N ARG A 9 6.29 5.39 5.83
CA ARG A 9 5.75 4.04 5.77
C ARG A 9 5.31 3.65 7.17
N HIS A 10 4.11 3.14 7.29
CA HIS A 10 3.58 2.66 8.56
C HIS A 10 2.71 1.41 8.33
N SER A 11 2.50 0.63 9.39
CA SER A 11 1.77 -0.65 9.31
C SER A 11 0.34 -0.49 8.80
N GLY A 12 -0.33 0.63 9.13
CA GLY A 12 -1.69 0.93 8.67
C GLY A 12 -1.85 1.05 7.15
N ALA A 13 -0.75 1.31 6.42
CA ALA A 13 -0.72 1.32 4.96
C ALA A 13 0.02 0.11 4.37
N ALA A 14 0.11 -1.02 5.09
CA ALA A 14 0.89 -2.17 4.66
C ALA A 14 2.36 -1.82 4.30
N TRP A 15 2.91 -0.82 4.99
CA TRP A 15 4.25 -0.26 4.74
C TRP A 15 4.43 0.34 3.32
N HIS A 16 3.34 0.70 2.65
CA HIS A 16 3.37 1.57 1.48
C HIS A 16 3.48 3.03 1.93
N THR A 17 3.99 3.86 1.01
CA THR A 17 3.90 5.30 1.17
C THR A 17 2.49 5.76 0.80
N PRO A 18 2.00 6.87 1.37
CA PRO A 18 0.71 7.43 0.94
C PRO A 18 0.65 7.64 -0.58
N HIS A 19 1.75 8.09 -1.21
CA HIS A 19 1.86 8.21 -2.67
C HIS A 19 1.56 6.89 -3.40
N ASN A 20 2.13 5.77 -2.94
CA ASN A 20 1.90 4.48 -3.58
C ASN A 20 0.44 4.04 -3.48
N VAL A 21 -0.23 4.36 -2.39
CA VAL A 21 -1.64 4.04 -2.18
C VAL A 21 -2.53 4.95 -3.04
N HIS A 22 -2.32 6.26 -2.99
CA HIS A 22 -3.18 7.23 -3.67
C HIS A 22 -3.05 7.22 -5.20
N HIS A 23 -1.89 6.88 -5.74
CA HIS A 23 -1.66 6.82 -7.19
C HIS A 23 -1.77 5.42 -7.78
N GLY A 24 -2.28 4.43 -7.02
CA GLY A 24 -2.51 3.08 -7.53
C GLY A 24 -1.23 2.25 -7.74
N HIS A 25 -0.06 2.70 -7.28
CA HIS A 25 1.19 1.93 -7.39
C HIS A 25 1.32 0.80 -6.36
N ALA A 26 0.38 0.70 -5.42
CA ALA A 26 0.46 -0.21 -4.30
C ALA A 26 0.49 -1.69 -4.72
N GLU A 27 -0.27 -2.08 -5.75
CA GLU A 27 -0.29 -3.45 -6.28
C GLU A 27 1.05 -3.83 -6.90
N ALA A 28 1.56 -3.03 -7.83
CA ALA A 28 2.87 -3.28 -8.46
C ALA A 28 4.00 -3.39 -7.42
N VAL A 29 4.00 -2.52 -6.40
CA VAL A 29 4.99 -2.60 -5.32
C VAL A 29 4.81 -3.87 -4.48
N ARG A 30 3.56 -4.34 -4.30
CA ARG A 30 3.27 -5.58 -3.58
C ARG A 30 3.74 -6.81 -4.34
N GLU A 31 3.58 -6.85 -5.66
CA GLU A 31 4.09 -7.91 -6.53
C GLU A 31 5.61 -8.00 -6.47
N ILE A 32 6.32 -6.87 -6.63
CA ILE A 32 7.79 -6.83 -6.51
C ILE A 32 8.24 -7.35 -5.13
N ARG A 33 7.51 -7.01 -4.06
CA ARG A 33 7.81 -7.53 -2.71
C ARG A 33 7.59 -9.04 -2.62
N ALA A 34 6.59 -9.59 -3.29
CA ALA A 34 6.36 -11.03 -3.33
C ALA A 34 7.53 -11.77 -3.97
N ASP A 35 8.05 -11.26 -5.09
CA ASP A 35 9.21 -11.85 -5.79
C ASP A 35 10.47 -11.84 -4.92
N VAL A 36 10.74 -10.72 -4.25
CA VAL A 36 11.88 -10.60 -3.32
C VAL A 36 11.76 -11.58 -2.16
N LEU A 37 10.56 -11.70 -1.58
CA LEU A 37 10.29 -12.63 -0.49
C LEU A 37 10.42 -14.09 -0.93
N ALA A 38 9.98 -14.42 -2.15
CA ALA A 38 10.16 -15.74 -2.74
C ALA A 38 11.64 -16.07 -2.95
N ALA A 39 12.40 -15.16 -3.57
CA ALA A 39 13.84 -15.34 -3.75
C ALA A 39 14.59 -15.48 -2.41
N ALA A 40 14.19 -14.73 -1.39
CA ALA A 40 14.76 -14.84 -0.04
C ALA A 40 14.44 -16.19 0.61
N TYR A 41 13.20 -16.66 0.47
CA TYR A 41 12.76 -17.96 0.98
C TYR A 41 13.51 -19.13 0.32
N THR A 42 13.66 -19.10 -1.01
CA THR A 42 14.42 -20.12 -1.76
C THR A 42 15.88 -20.21 -1.29
N ARG A 43 16.50 -19.08 -0.94
CA ARG A 43 17.91 -19.04 -0.51
C ARG A 43 18.14 -19.53 0.92
N ASN A 44 17.23 -19.22 1.84
CA ASN A 44 17.40 -19.49 3.28
C ASN A 44 16.05 -19.84 3.92
N PRO A 45 15.45 -21.00 3.60
CA PRO A 45 14.12 -21.37 4.09
C PRO A 45 14.05 -21.46 5.62
N GLU A 46 15.14 -21.83 6.29
CA GLU A 46 15.25 -21.95 7.75
C GLU A 46 15.10 -20.62 8.50
N ARG A 47 15.30 -19.47 7.81
CA ARG A 47 15.03 -18.14 8.37
C ARG A 47 13.53 -17.84 8.50
N PHE A 48 12.68 -18.65 7.87
CA PHE A 48 11.23 -18.50 7.86
C PHE A 48 10.57 -19.63 8.64
N VAL A 49 10.30 -19.38 9.91
CA VAL A 49 9.92 -20.37 10.96
C VAL A 49 8.68 -21.23 10.65
N ARG A 50 7.84 -20.86 9.68
CA ARG A 50 6.54 -21.53 9.46
C ARG A 50 6.22 -21.84 8.01
N LYS A 51 6.23 -20.83 7.16
CA LYS A 51 5.79 -20.93 5.78
C LYS A 51 6.51 -19.89 4.91
N HIS A 52 6.29 -20.01 3.62
CA HIS A 52 6.66 -18.98 2.66
C HIS A 52 6.10 -17.61 3.12
N PRO A 53 6.95 -16.57 3.23
CA PRO A 53 6.50 -15.24 3.60
C PRO A 53 5.61 -14.63 2.50
N GLU A 54 4.63 -13.82 2.90
CA GLU A 54 3.75 -13.09 1.98
C GLU A 54 3.76 -11.60 2.34
N PRO A 55 3.76 -10.68 1.35
CA PRO A 55 3.58 -9.26 1.61
C PRO A 55 2.24 -8.98 2.29
N ALA A 56 2.21 -8.00 3.20
CA ALA A 56 0.99 -7.55 3.85
C ALA A 56 -0.11 -7.22 2.81
N PRO A 57 -1.38 -7.57 3.09
CA PRO A 57 -2.48 -7.25 2.20
C PRO A 57 -2.65 -5.72 2.11
N LEU A 58 -3.06 -5.23 0.94
CA LEU A 58 -3.38 -3.81 0.78
C LEU A 58 -4.65 -3.47 1.57
N PRO A 59 -4.73 -2.28 2.17
CA PRO A 59 -5.97 -1.82 2.80
C PRO A 59 -7.03 -1.59 1.72
N THR A 60 -8.27 -2.04 1.98
CA THR A 60 -9.39 -1.91 1.03
C THR A 60 -9.80 -0.44 0.82
N ALA A 61 -9.75 0.37 1.88
CA ALA A 61 -9.94 1.82 1.83
C ALA A 61 -9.44 2.43 3.15
N ALA A 62 -8.81 3.61 3.09
CA ALA A 62 -8.39 4.37 4.27
C ALA A 62 -8.84 5.82 4.11
N TRP A 63 -9.59 6.34 5.09
CA TRP A 63 -10.14 7.69 5.07
C TRP A 63 -9.83 8.35 6.42
N ILE A 64 -9.31 9.58 6.40
CA ILE A 64 -9.23 10.41 7.60
C ILE A 64 -10.56 11.15 7.80
N ASN A 65 -11.15 11.62 6.69
CA ASN A 65 -12.51 12.13 6.61
C ASN A 65 -13.18 11.46 5.40
N LYS A 66 -14.20 10.62 5.63
CA LYS A 66 -14.98 10.05 4.55
C LYS A 66 -16.03 11.09 4.12
N PRO A 67 -15.97 11.70 2.91
CA PRO A 67 -17.05 12.51 2.38
C PRO A 67 -18.36 11.73 2.44
N ASP A 68 -19.39 12.41 2.92
CA ASP A 68 -20.75 11.90 2.84
C ASP A 68 -21.12 11.68 1.37
N GLN A 69 -21.92 10.66 1.12
CA GLN A 69 -22.25 10.18 -0.24
C GLN A 69 -22.94 11.26 -1.10
N ASP A 70 -23.40 12.35 -0.48
CA ASP A 70 -24.14 13.43 -1.12
C ASP A 70 -23.25 14.52 -1.73
N GLU A 71 -21.94 14.56 -1.43
CA GLU A 71 -21.04 15.63 -1.91
C GLU A 71 -20.30 15.30 -3.22
N GLN A 72 -20.40 14.07 -3.73
CA GLN A 72 -19.70 13.65 -4.97
C GLN A 72 -20.32 14.24 -6.26
N GLN A 73 -21.38 15.04 -6.14
CA GLN A 73 -22.02 15.74 -7.25
C GLN A 73 -22.04 17.26 -7.04
N ALA A 74 -21.00 17.85 -6.44
CA ALA A 74 -20.86 19.32 -6.40
C ALA A 74 -19.68 19.85 -7.24
N ASP A 75 -18.62 19.06 -7.46
CA ASP A 75 -17.40 19.55 -8.13
C ASP A 75 -17.37 19.31 -9.66
N SER A 76 -18.38 18.64 -10.23
CA SER A 76 -18.53 18.50 -11.69
C SER A 76 -19.58 19.46 -12.26
N LYS A 77 -19.61 20.68 -11.74
CA LYS A 77 -20.37 21.77 -12.35
C LYS A 77 -19.79 23.12 -11.96
N ASN A 78 -18.77 23.56 -12.69
CA ASN A 78 -18.65 24.96 -13.02
C ASN A 78 -18.01 25.12 -14.43
N PRO A 79 -18.64 25.88 -15.35
CA PRO A 79 -18.13 26.15 -16.70
C PRO A 79 -16.87 27.03 -16.72
#